data_AF-A0A3D4PXD1-F1
#
_entry.id   AF-A0A3D4PXD1-F1
#
_cell.length_a   1.000
_cell.length_b   1.000
_cell.length_c   1.000
_cell.angle_alpha   90.00
_cell.angle_beta   90.00
_cell.angle_gamma   90.00
#
_symmetry.space_group_name_H-M   'P 1'
#
loop_
_entity.id
_entity.type
_entity.pdbx_description
1 polymer ?
#
loop_
_entity_poly.entity_id
_entity_poly.type
_entity_poly.pdbx_seq_one_letter_code
_entity_poly.pdbx_strand_id
1 'polypeptide(L)'
;MKRYRIFSFDFDSRAQSLESVPEEWNEKAKELHLANREKTIKGLAYQYGEQQLEVKIKNFQDLKFKPFSISAFHNKFLQQVRNSYVVGGYYPALTGACALGERILNHLIILLRQYHKDSPEYKKVYRKQSFDFWPLAIDTLESWGELLPEAAEKFRALSEKRNRAIHFNPETDHNDQILALEAIHLIQEIVSIQFSAFGTQPWYFCIPGEMYIKKEWENKPLIKHIFIPNSLLVGPKHKVESIIPNIVVNDQFEYSNDEISDEEYCALREK
;
A
#
# COMPACT_ATOMS: atom_id res chain seq x y z
N MET A 1 -25.65 1.61 -13.91
CA MET A 1 -24.50 1.41 -14.82
C MET A 1 -23.10 1.81 -14.33
N LYS A 2 -22.90 2.60 -13.26
CA LYS A 2 -21.55 3.09 -12.89
C LYS A 2 -20.74 2.11 -12.01
N ARG A 3 -19.42 2.28 -11.99
CA ARG A 3 -18.46 1.55 -11.14
C ARG A 3 -17.42 2.48 -10.54
N TYR A 4 -16.95 2.13 -9.34
CA TYR A 4 -15.87 2.88 -8.70
C TYR A 4 -14.52 2.51 -9.32
N ARG A 5 -13.88 3.48 -9.97
CA ARG A 5 -12.53 3.38 -10.50
C ARG A 5 -11.53 4.02 -9.54
N ILE A 6 -10.43 3.34 -9.24
CA ILE A 6 -9.39 3.89 -8.38
C ILE A 6 -8.54 4.90 -9.15
N PHE A 7 -8.33 6.06 -8.54
CA PHE A 7 -7.55 7.15 -9.09
C PHE A 7 -6.52 7.72 -8.10
N SER A 8 -6.76 7.58 -6.80
CA SER A 8 -5.88 8.12 -5.76
C SER A 8 -5.04 7.01 -5.14
N PHE A 9 -3.76 6.99 -5.49
CA PHE A 9 -2.78 6.04 -4.97
C PHE A 9 -1.38 6.65 -4.85
N ASP A 10 -0.53 6.02 -4.04
CA ASP A 10 0.80 6.47 -3.68
C ASP A 10 1.80 5.33 -3.89
N PHE A 11 2.93 5.63 -4.54
CA PHE A 11 4.00 4.69 -4.87
C PHE A 11 5.31 5.43 -5.11
N ASP A 12 6.42 4.72 -5.12
CA ASP A 12 7.75 5.25 -5.45
C ASP A 12 8.56 4.17 -6.16
N SER A 13 8.71 4.30 -7.48
CA SER A 13 9.42 3.35 -8.33
C SER A 13 10.88 3.73 -8.59
N ARG A 14 11.38 4.83 -8.01
CA ARG A 14 12.74 5.34 -8.30
C ARG A 14 13.85 4.33 -8.06
N ALA A 15 13.63 3.33 -7.19
CA ALA A 15 14.58 2.26 -6.92
C ALA A 15 14.91 1.44 -8.19
N GLN A 16 13.95 1.29 -9.12
CA GLN A 16 14.16 0.59 -10.39
C GLN A 16 15.21 1.30 -11.27
N SER A 17 15.23 2.63 -11.25
CA SER A 17 16.23 3.42 -11.97
C SER A 17 17.65 3.22 -11.43
N LEU A 18 17.82 2.59 -10.26
CA LEU A 18 19.14 2.32 -9.65
C LEU A 18 19.66 0.92 -9.97
N GLU A 19 18.84 0.05 -10.57
CA GLU A 19 19.23 -1.30 -10.96
C GLU A 19 20.28 -1.28 -12.09
N SER A 20 21.00 -2.39 -12.22
CA SER A 20 21.97 -2.59 -13.30
C SER A 20 21.28 -2.60 -14.65
N VAL A 21 21.93 -2.02 -15.66
CA VAL A 21 21.46 -2.03 -17.04
C VAL A 21 21.54 -3.47 -17.57
N PRO A 22 20.44 -4.07 -18.06
CA PRO A 22 20.48 -5.38 -18.70
C PRO A 22 21.26 -5.33 -20.02
N GLU A 23 22.04 -6.36 -20.31
CA GLU A 23 22.94 -6.41 -21.48
C GLU A 23 22.15 -6.47 -22.79
N GLU A 24 21.00 -7.15 -22.76
CA GLU A 24 20.11 -7.40 -23.89
C GLU A 24 19.32 -6.16 -24.35
N TRP A 25 19.39 -5.06 -23.59
CA TRP A 25 18.72 -3.82 -23.99
C TRP A 25 19.38 -3.18 -25.20
N ASN A 26 18.57 -2.55 -26.05
CA ASN A 26 19.09 -1.72 -27.11
C ASN A 26 19.77 -0.46 -26.54
N GLU A 27 20.71 0.12 -27.29
CA GLU A 27 21.51 1.26 -26.82
C GLU A 27 20.67 2.46 -26.38
N LYS A 28 19.56 2.75 -27.07
CA LYS A 28 18.65 3.84 -26.68
C LYS A 28 18.00 3.61 -25.31
N ALA A 29 17.62 2.37 -25.00
CA ALA A 29 17.07 2.00 -23.70
C ALA A 29 18.14 2.10 -22.60
N LYS A 30 19.38 1.68 -22.90
CA LYS A 30 20.52 1.83 -21.98
C LYS A 30 20.81 3.30 -21.66
N GLU A 31 20.89 4.16 -22.67
CA GLU A 31 21.09 5.59 -22.52
C GLU A 31 19.99 6.24 -21.66
N LEU A 32 18.72 5.90 -21.93
CA LEU A 32 17.58 6.41 -21.16
C LEU A 32 17.65 5.96 -19.70
N HIS A 33 18.03 4.71 -19.44
CA HIS A 33 18.19 4.19 -18.08
C HIS A 33 19.31 4.91 -17.33
N LEU A 34 20.46 5.11 -17.96
CA LEU A 34 21.58 5.82 -17.37
C LEU A 34 21.21 7.28 -17.03
N ALA A 35 20.49 7.96 -17.92
CA ALA A 35 19.97 9.31 -17.65
C ALA A 35 18.96 9.33 -16.48
N ASN A 36 18.05 8.36 -16.42
CA ASN A 36 17.11 8.22 -15.31
C ASN A 36 17.82 7.92 -13.99
N ARG A 37 18.85 7.07 -14.01
CA ARG A 37 19.69 6.75 -12.86
C ARG A 37 20.39 7.99 -12.32
N GLU A 38 21.01 8.79 -13.19
CA GLU A 38 21.67 10.04 -12.80
C GLU A 38 20.68 11.03 -12.19
N LYS A 39 19.51 11.21 -12.81
CA LYS A 39 18.43 12.06 -12.28
C LYS A 39 17.95 11.59 -10.91
N THR A 40 17.76 10.27 -10.73
CA THR A 40 17.38 9.70 -9.42
C THR A 40 18.45 9.97 -8.38
N ILE A 41 19.73 9.74 -8.69
CA ILE A 41 20.85 10.01 -7.76
C ILE A 41 20.88 11.48 -7.32
N LYS A 42 20.77 12.42 -8.28
CA LYS A 42 20.68 13.85 -7.99
C LYS A 42 19.48 14.19 -7.11
N GLY A 43 18.32 13.58 -7.39
CA GLY A 43 17.11 13.74 -6.57
C GLY A 43 17.25 13.20 -5.16
N LEU A 44 17.92 12.06 -4.98
CA LEU A 44 18.21 11.47 -3.66
C LEU A 44 19.20 12.35 -2.87
N ALA A 45 20.23 12.90 -3.53
CA ALA A 45 21.15 13.85 -2.92
C ALA A 45 20.42 15.11 -2.46
N TYR A 46 19.52 15.65 -3.28
CA TYR A 46 18.68 16.79 -2.89
C TYR A 46 17.74 16.47 -1.72
N GLN A 47 17.12 15.29 -1.73
CA GLN A 47 16.13 14.90 -0.71
C GLN A 47 16.77 14.54 0.64
N TYR A 48 17.90 13.85 0.65
CA TYR A 48 18.50 13.28 1.86
C TYR A 48 19.87 13.89 2.23
N GLY A 49 20.43 14.77 1.40
CA GLY A 49 21.74 15.41 1.57
C GLY A 49 22.92 14.56 1.06
N GLU A 50 24.02 15.24 0.71
CA GLU A 50 25.20 14.65 0.06
C GLU A 50 26.10 13.82 0.98
N GLN A 51 26.07 14.06 2.30
CA GLN A 51 26.89 13.31 3.25
C GLN A 51 26.51 11.81 3.21
N GLN A 52 27.49 10.91 3.01
CA GLN A 52 27.27 9.45 2.90
C GLN A 52 26.24 9.08 1.82
N LEU A 53 26.25 9.79 0.68
CA LEU A 53 25.29 9.58 -0.40
C LEU A 53 25.27 8.15 -0.94
N GLU A 54 26.43 7.49 -1.04
CA GLU A 54 26.56 6.13 -1.53
C GLU A 54 25.80 5.13 -0.64
N VAL A 55 25.90 5.30 0.69
CA VAL A 55 25.17 4.50 1.67
C VAL A 55 23.66 4.75 1.54
N LYS A 56 23.24 6.01 1.38
CA LYS A 56 21.83 6.37 1.19
C LYS A 56 21.25 5.79 -0.10
N ILE A 57 22.02 5.80 -1.19
CA ILE A 57 21.64 5.19 -2.47
C ILE A 57 21.46 3.68 -2.28
N LYS A 58 22.42 3.01 -1.62
CA LYS A 58 22.32 1.57 -1.33
C LYS A 58 21.10 1.25 -0.48
N ASN A 59 20.90 1.99 0.61
CA ASN A 59 19.74 1.83 1.49
C ASN A 59 18.42 2.05 0.73
N PHE A 60 18.34 3.08 -0.12
CA PHE A 60 17.16 3.34 -0.93
C PHE A 60 16.88 2.23 -1.95
N GLN A 61 17.92 1.67 -2.56
CA GLN A 61 17.81 0.53 -3.46
C GLN A 61 17.33 -0.72 -2.72
N ASP A 62 17.86 -0.99 -1.52
CA ASP A 62 17.51 -2.16 -0.71
C ASP A 62 16.05 -2.15 -0.25
N LEU A 63 15.48 -0.97 -0.01
CA LEU A 63 14.06 -0.81 0.29
C LEU A 63 13.13 -1.22 -0.86
N LYS A 64 13.67 -1.37 -2.08
CA LYS A 64 12.92 -1.60 -3.31
C LYS A 64 11.85 -0.51 -3.54
N PHE A 65 10.98 -0.73 -4.53
CA PHE A 65 9.87 0.18 -4.78
C PHE A 65 8.92 0.25 -3.58
N LYS A 66 8.36 1.43 -3.32
CA LYS A 66 7.24 1.58 -2.41
C LYS A 66 5.99 1.03 -3.11
N PRO A 67 5.22 0.14 -2.46
CA PRO A 67 4.12 -0.56 -3.11
C PRO A 67 3.04 0.43 -3.57
N PHE A 68 2.34 0.07 -4.65
CA PHE A 68 1.17 0.82 -5.12
C PHE A 68 0.04 0.69 -4.13
N SER A 69 -0.08 1.65 -3.21
CA SER A 69 -1.11 1.66 -2.18
C SER A 69 -2.18 2.67 -2.53
N ILE A 70 -3.46 2.35 -2.25
CA ILE A 70 -4.48 3.39 -2.20
C ILE A 70 -4.05 4.51 -1.23
N SER A 71 -4.43 5.75 -1.52
CA SER A 71 -4.07 6.93 -0.73
C SER A 71 -4.78 6.95 0.63
N ALA A 72 -4.28 6.14 1.56
CA ALA A 72 -4.89 5.93 2.87
C ALA A 72 -3.97 6.36 4.01
N PHE A 73 -4.49 6.21 5.24
CA PHE A 73 -3.90 6.73 6.48
C PHE A 73 -2.48 6.22 6.79
N HIS A 74 -2.06 5.08 6.25
CA HIS A 74 -0.75 4.47 6.52
C HIS A 74 0.39 5.02 5.65
N ASN A 75 0.09 5.59 4.48
CA ASN A 75 1.10 5.97 3.49
C ASN A 75 2.11 7.00 3.99
N LYS A 76 1.63 8.00 4.73
CA LYS A 76 2.49 9.02 5.37
C LYS A 76 3.52 8.38 6.30
N PHE A 77 3.08 7.43 7.13
CA PHE A 77 3.95 6.78 8.11
C PHE A 77 4.91 5.79 7.42
N LEU A 78 4.46 5.07 6.39
CA LEU A 78 5.34 4.22 5.58
C LEU A 78 6.47 5.04 4.95
N GLN A 79 6.15 6.24 4.43
CA GLN A 79 7.16 7.14 3.91
C GLN A 79 8.17 7.58 4.98
N GLN A 80 7.71 7.90 6.19
CA GLN A 80 8.59 8.28 7.31
C GLN A 80 9.53 7.14 7.72
N VAL A 81 9.01 5.91 7.79
CA VAL A 81 9.78 4.70 8.07
C VAL A 81 10.86 4.48 7.01
N ARG A 82 10.48 4.54 5.72
CA ARG A 82 11.43 4.42 4.60
C ARG A 82 12.50 5.52 4.65
N ASN A 83 12.11 6.77 4.86
CA ASN A 83 13.05 7.89 4.95
C ASN A 83 14.06 7.69 6.08
N SER A 84 13.62 7.20 7.24
CA SER A 84 14.50 6.91 8.38
C SER A 84 15.56 5.87 8.02
N TYR A 85 15.17 4.80 7.32
CA TYR A 85 16.11 3.78 6.88
C TYR A 85 17.13 4.33 5.88
N VAL A 86 16.70 5.14 4.91
CA VAL A 86 17.58 5.73 3.89
C VAL A 86 18.72 6.52 4.55
N VAL A 87 18.41 7.33 5.56
CA VAL A 87 19.40 8.19 6.24
C VAL A 87 20.23 7.47 7.30
N GLY A 88 20.10 6.14 7.45
CA GLY A 88 20.85 5.33 8.42
C GLY A 88 20.22 5.27 9.81
N GLY A 89 19.01 5.81 10.00
CA GLY A 89 18.24 5.66 11.23
C GLY A 89 17.55 4.30 11.29
N TYR A 90 18.33 3.22 11.43
CA TYR A 90 17.83 1.85 11.33
C TYR A 90 16.94 1.44 12.51
N TYR A 91 17.36 1.66 13.75
CA TYR A 91 16.49 1.37 14.91
C TYR A 91 15.15 2.16 14.91
N PRO A 92 15.13 3.48 14.61
CA PRO A 92 13.88 4.20 14.41
C PRO A 92 13.04 3.68 13.24
N ALA A 93 13.68 3.19 12.17
CA ALA A 93 12.99 2.57 11.05
C ALA A 93 12.37 1.22 11.42
N LEU A 94 13.09 0.36 12.15
CA LEU A 94 12.62 -0.93 12.69
C LEU A 94 11.40 -0.73 13.60
N THR A 95 11.54 0.13 14.61
CA THR A 95 10.46 0.39 15.57
C THR A 95 9.29 1.11 14.90
N GLY A 96 9.56 2.03 13.97
CA GLY A 96 8.54 2.71 13.18
C GLY A 96 7.73 1.76 12.28
N ALA A 97 8.38 0.78 11.64
CA ALA A 97 7.69 -0.24 10.84
C ALA A 97 6.74 -1.09 11.71
N CYS A 98 7.22 -1.50 12.89
CA CYS A 98 6.41 -2.24 13.86
C CYS A 98 5.23 -1.40 14.37
N ALA A 99 5.48 -0.14 14.77
CA ALA A 99 4.43 0.76 15.24
C ALA A 99 3.39 1.07 14.15
N LEU A 100 3.80 1.13 12.88
CA LEU A 100 2.88 1.28 11.76
C LEU A 100 1.96 0.05 11.62
N GLY A 101 2.50 -1.17 11.77
CA GLY A 101 1.70 -2.39 11.79
C GLY A 101 0.60 -2.34 12.86
N GLU A 102 0.96 -2.00 14.10
CA GLU A 102 0.01 -1.84 15.21
C GLU A 102 -1.04 -0.78 14.90
N ARG A 103 -0.59 0.36 14.35
CA ARG A 103 -1.48 1.47 13.99
C ARG A 103 -2.51 1.05 12.93
N ILE A 104 -2.12 0.25 11.95
CA ILE A 104 -3.05 -0.27 10.93
C ILE A 104 -4.09 -1.18 11.58
N LEU A 105 -3.65 -2.16 12.40
CA LEU A 105 -4.56 -3.07 13.09
C LEU A 105 -5.56 -2.31 13.98
N ASN A 106 -5.07 -1.34 14.76
CA ASN A 106 -5.90 -0.49 15.61
C ASN A 106 -6.92 0.30 14.79
N HIS A 107 -6.47 0.93 13.70
CA HIS A 107 -7.32 1.73 12.84
C HIS A 107 -8.44 0.89 12.23
N LEU A 108 -8.11 -0.28 11.68
CA LEU A 108 -9.08 -1.20 11.08
C LEU A 108 -10.11 -1.67 12.12
N ILE A 109 -9.70 -2.14 13.29
CA ILE A 109 -10.66 -2.58 14.32
C ILE A 109 -11.59 -1.44 14.72
N ILE A 110 -11.06 -0.24 15.01
CA ILE A 110 -11.87 0.89 15.47
C ILE A 110 -12.87 1.33 14.41
N LEU A 111 -12.42 1.38 13.15
CA LEU A 111 -13.22 1.78 12.00
C LEU A 111 -14.32 0.76 11.69
N LEU A 112 -14.01 -0.53 11.73
CA LEU A 112 -14.86 -1.58 11.16
C LEU A 112 -15.72 -2.30 12.20
N ARG A 113 -15.36 -2.31 13.49
CA ARG A 113 -16.06 -3.12 14.52
C ARG A 113 -17.56 -2.91 14.62
N GLN A 114 -18.06 -1.71 14.32
CA GLN A 114 -19.50 -1.42 14.44
C GLN A 114 -20.34 -2.13 13.36
N TYR A 115 -19.71 -2.60 12.28
CA TYR A 115 -20.35 -3.42 11.25
C TYR A 115 -20.50 -4.88 11.66
N HIS A 116 -19.81 -5.30 12.73
CA HIS A 116 -19.71 -6.69 13.15
C HIS A 116 -20.27 -6.93 14.56
N LYS A 117 -21.28 -6.14 14.98
CA LYS A 117 -21.86 -6.20 16.35
C LYS A 117 -22.36 -7.57 16.76
N ASP A 118 -22.87 -8.33 15.79
CA ASP A 118 -23.45 -9.65 16.01
C ASP A 118 -22.39 -10.76 16.02
N SER A 119 -21.13 -10.44 15.72
CA SER A 119 -20.01 -11.39 15.77
C SER A 119 -19.60 -11.73 17.20
N PRO A 120 -19.14 -12.96 17.48
CA PRO A 120 -18.62 -13.33 18.79
C PRO A 120 -17.36 -12.54 19.19
N GLU A 121 -16.57 -12.07 18.23
CA GLU A 121 -15.35 -11.30 18.45
C GLU A 121 -15.63 -9.87 18.92
N TYR A 122 -16.75 -9.27 18.52
CA TYR A 122 -17.09 -7.88 18.86
C TYR A 122 -16.99 -7.60 20.36
N LYS A 123 -17.49 -8.51 21.20
CA LYS A 123 -17.44 -8.38 22.66
C LYS A 123 -16.01 -8.31 23.23
N LYS A 124 -15.01 -8.82 22.50
CA LYS A 124 -13.60 -8.78 22.90
C LYS A 124 -12.94 -7.44 22.57
N VAL A 125 -13.48 -6.69 21.61
CA VAL A 125 -12.85 -5.48 21.04
C VAL A 125 -13.66 -4.19 21.19
N TYR A 126 -14.96 -4.26 21.49
CA TYR A 126 -15.87 -3.10 21.45
C TYR A 126 -15.53 -1.94 22.40
N ARG A 127 -14.96 -2.20 23.59
CA ARG A 127 -14.57 -1.15 24.55
C ARG A 127 -13.12 -0.69 24.40
N LYS A 128 -12.28 -1.47 23.72
CA LYS A 128 -10.85 -1.17 23.61
C LYS A 128 -10.64 -0.01 22.63
N GLN A 129 -9.71 0.88 22.96
CA GLN A 129 -9.32 2.01 22.10
C GLN A 129 -7.91 1.83 21.50
N SER A 130 -7.20 0.79 21.91
CA SER A 130 -5.91 0.38 21.39
C SER A 130 -5.75 -1.14 21.58
N PHE A 131 -5.01 -1.79 20.69
CA PHE A 131 -4.75 -3.22 20.65
C PHE A 131 -3.24 -3.46 20.55
N ASP A 132 -2.59 -3.47 21.71
CA ASP A 132 -1.18 -3.84 21.90
C ASP A 132 -0.96 -5.35 21.76
N PHE A 133 -1.97 -6.16 22.07
CA PHE A 133 -1.99 -7.60 21.79
C PHE A 133 -2.48 -7.87 20.36
N TRP A 134 -1.53 -7.92 19.42
CA TRP A 134 -1.79 -8.06 17.98
C TRP A 134 -2.58 -9.33 17.60
N PRO A 135 -2.34 -10.52 18.19
CA PRO A 135 -3.08 -11.72 17.79
C PRO A 135 -4.59 -11.54 17.88
N LEU A 136 -5.09 -10.88 18.93
CA LEU A 136 -6.52 -10.58 19.04
C LEU A 136 -7.03 -9.70 17.89
N ALA A 137 -6.29 -8.67 17.49
CA ALA A 137 -6.70 -7.79 16.40
C ALA A 137 -6.64 -8.49 15.04
N ILE A 138 -5.57 -9.27 14.80
CA ILE A 138 -5.39 -10.04 13.56
C ILE A 138 -6.51 -11.07 13.42
N ASP A 139 -6.71 -11.92 14.41
CA ASP A 139 -7.70 -13.00 14.36
C ASP A 139 -9.13 -12.45 14.24
N THR A 140 -9.40 -11.30 14.87
CA THR A 140 -10.71 -10.63 14.75
C THR A 140 -10.95 -10.09 13.34
N LEU A 141 -9.97 -9.40 12.73
CA LEU A 141 -10.12 -8.87 11.38
C LEU A 141 -10.19 -9.97 10.32
N GLU A 142 -9.44 -11.06 10.53
CA GLU A 142 -9.46 -12.25 9.68
C GLU A 142 -10.83 -12.96 9.77
N SER A 143 -11.39 -13.13 10.97
CA SER A 143 -12.71 -13.77 11.12
C SER A 143 -13.85 -12.94 10.52
N TRP A 144 -13.73 -11.61 10.55
CA TRP A 144 -14.66 -10.69 9.89
C TRP A 144 -14.50 -10.66 8.36
N GLY A 145 -13.44 -11.27 7.81
CA GLY A 145 -13.11 -11.20 6.40
C GLY A 145 -12.66 -9.81 5.93
N GLU A 146 -12.24 -8.94 6.86
CA GLU A 146 -11.75 -7.59 6.57
C GLU A 146 -10.23 -7.57 6.34
N LEU A 147 -9.53 -8.63 6.75
CA LEU A 147 -8.10 -8.85 6.53
C LEU A 147 -7.90 -10.11 5.70
N LEU A 148 -7.16 -10.01 4.60
CA LEU A 148 -6.80 -11.16 3.77
C LEU A 148 -5.90 -12.13 4.57
N PRO A 149 -6.07 -13.46 4.41
CA PRO A 149 -5.27 -14.44 5.16
C PRO A 149 -3.75 -14.24 5.00
N GLU A 150 -3.30 -13.96 3.78
CA GLU A 150 -1.89 -13.68 3.49
C GLU A 150 -1.38 -12.44 4.25
N ALA A 151 -2.20 -11.38 4.35
CA ALA A 151 -1.84 -10.20 5.13
C ALA A 151 -1.80 -10.51 6.64
N ALA A 152 -2.71 -11.35 7.14
CA ALA A 152 -2.73 -11.79 8.52
C ALA A 152 -1.43 -12.52 8.92
N GLU A 153 -0.94 -13.43 8.07
CA GLU A 153 0.35 -14.11 8.26
C GLU A 153 1.52 -13.12 8.35
N LYS A 154 1.55 -12.11 7.45
CA LYS A 154 2.60 -11.08 7.47
C LYS A 154 2.53 -10.19 8.70
N PHE A 155 1.32 -9.88 9.19
CA PHE A 155 1.15 -9.18 10.46
C PHE A 155 1.67 -10.00 11.65
N ARG A 156 1.45 -11.33 11.67
CA ARG A 156 2.00 -12.22 12.71
C ARG A 156 3.53 -12.21 12.68
N ALA A 157 4.14 -12.31 11.49
CA ALA A 157 5.59 -12.21 11.33
C ALA A 157 6.15 -10.85 11.79
N LEU A 158 5.45 -9.75 11.49
CA LEU A 158 5.84 -8.42 11.96
C LEU A 158 5.69 -8.26 13.48
N SER A 159 4.67 -8.89 14.08
CA SER A 159 4.47 -8.93 15.53
C SER A 159 5.64 -9.58 16.27
N GLU A 160 6.18 -10.68 15.72
CA GLU A 160 7.38 -11.31 16.28
C GLU A 160 8.59 -10.39 16.25
N LYS A 161 8.81 -9.67 15.13
CA LYS A 161 9.90 -8.69 15.02
C LYS A 161 9.72 -7.54 16.01
N ARG A 162 8.49 -7.04 16.18
CA ARG A 162 8.15 -6.02 17.19
C ARG A 162 8.54 -6.46 18.58
N ASN A 163 8.21 -7.69 18.96
CA ASN A 163 8.55 -8.22 20.29
C ASN A 163 10.08 -8.29 20.48
N ARG A 164 10.82 -8.75 19.47
CA ARG A 164 12.30 -8.80 19.52
C ARG A 164 12.95 -7.42 19.53
N ALA A 165 12.36 -6.43 18.86
CA ALA A 165 12.90 -5.08 18.76
C ALA A 165 12.67 -4.25 20.04
N ILE A 166 11.54 -4.45 20.72
CA ILE A 166 11.15 -3.65 21.91
C ILE A 166 11.68 -4.28 23.20
N HIS A 167 11.72 -5.62 23.29
CA HIS A 167 12.38 -6.27 24.40
C HIS A 167 13.90 -6.19 24.21
N PHE A 168 14.64 -5.82 25.26
CA PHE A 168 16.09 -5.66 25.18
C PHE A 168 16.74 -6.91 24.59
N ASN A 169 17.36 -6.74 23.42
CA ASN A 169 18.12 -7.77 22.72
C ASN A 169 19.46 -7.16 22.29
N PRO A 170 20.59 -7.60 22.86
CA PRO A 170 21.93 -7.12 22.49
C PRO A 170 22.25 -7.25 21.00
N GLU A 171 21.61 -8.18 20.29
CA GLU A 171 21.80 -8.32 18.83
C GLU A 171 21.31 -7.10 18.05
N THR A 172 20.30 -6.38 18.56
CA THR A 172 19.76 -5.18 17.91
C THR A 172 20.79 -4.07 17.85
N ASP A 173 21.73 -4.00 18.80
CA ASP A 173 22.79 -2.98 18.83
C ASP A 173 23.82 -3.13 17.70
N HIS A 174 23.84 -4.29 17.03
CA HIS A 174 24.81 -4.62 15.98
C HIS A 174 24.17 -4.94 14.62
N ASN A 175 22.88 -5.31 14.59
CA ASN A 175 22.18 -5.80 13.39
C ASN A 175 20.91 -5.00 13.05
N ASP A 176 20.72 -3.81 13.63
CA ASP A 176 19.53 -2.98 13.42
C ASP A 176 19.23 -2.70 11.94
N GLN A 177 20.24 -2.54 11.09
CA GLN A 177 20.08 -2.38 9.64
C GLN A 177 19.31 -3.53 9.01
N ILE A 178 19.75 -4.78 9.23
CA ILE A 178 19.11 -5.97 8.63
C ILE A 178 17.71 -6.15 9.19
N LEU A 179 17.56 -6.02 10.51
CA LEU A 179 16.27 -6.15 11.18
C LEU A 179 15.26 -5.10 10.68
N ALA A 180 15.70 -3.86 10.52
CA ALA A 180 14.88 -2.77 9.99
C ALA A 180 14.44 -3.07 8.55
N LEU A 181 15.36 -3.51 7.69
CA LEU A 181 15.05 -3.82 6.29
C LEU A 181 13.98 -4.92 6.19
N GLU A 182 14.13 -5.99 6.96
CA GLU A 182 13.16 -7.09 7.00
C GLU A 182 11.79 -6.63 7.51
N ALA A 183 11.74 -5.80 8.56
CA ALA A 183 10.48 -5.26 9.08
C ALA A 183 9.81 -4.32 8.07
N ILE A 184 10.59 -3.53 7.34
CA ILE A 184 10.07 -2.64 6.28
C ILE A 184 9.51 -3.45 5.11
N HIS A 185 10.21 -4.51 4.68
CA HIS A 185 9.69 -5.38 3.62
C HIS A 185 8.38 -6.04 4.04
N LEU A 186 8.26 -6.51 5.28
CA LEU A 186 7.00 -7.07 5.79
C LEU A 186 5.85 -6.06 5.75
N ILE A 187 6.06 -4.82 6.23
CA ILE A 187 4.98 -3.82 6.20
C ILE A 187 4.64 -3.39 4.76
N GLN A 188 5.62 -3.37 3.84
CA GLN A 188 5.36 -3.14 2.43
C GLN A 188 4.55 -4.28 1.80
N GLU A 189 4.85 -5.54 2.13
CA GLU A 189 4.08 -6.69 1.69
C GLU A 189 2.63 -6.64 2.21
N ILE A 190 2.44 -6.32 3.49
CA ILE A 190 1.11 -6.11 4.08
C ILE A 190 0.33 -5.06 3.28
N VAL A 191 0.97 -3.93 2.95
CA VAL A 191 0.35 -2.85 2.17
C VAL A 191 0.02 -3.31 0.75
N SER A 192 0.90 -4.06 0.10
CA SER A 192 0.65 -4.65 -1.23
C SER A 192 -0.50 -5.65 -1.22
N ILE A 193 -0.61 -6.48 -0.20
CA ILE A 193 -1.66 -7.51 -0.14
C ILE A 193 -3.00 -6.84 0.15
N GLN A 194 -3.05 -6.04 1.23
CA GLN A 194 -4.31 -5.58 1.81
C GLN A 194 -4.81 -4.25 1.24
N PHE A 195 -3.92 -3.36 0.81
CA PHE A 195 -4.24 -1.96 0.47
C PHE A 195 -3.76 -1.57 -0.93
N SER A 196 -3.45 -2.53 -1.80
CA SER A 196 -2.96 -2.15 -3.11
C SER A 196 -4.03 -1.49 -3.95
N ALA A 197 -3.64 -0.48 -4.72
CA ALA A 197 -4.49 0.16 -5.72
C ALA A 197 -4.64 -0.67 -7.01
N PHE A 198 -3.75 -1.65 -7.23
CA PHE A 198 -3.71 -2.50 -8.41
C PHE A 198 -3.37 -3.92 -8.00
N GLY A 199 -4.15 -4.90 -8.46
CA GLY A 199 -3.81 -6.29 -8.21
C GLY A 199 -4.97 -7.23 -8.45
N THR A 200 -4.84 -8.41 -7.87
CA THR A 200 -5.78 -9.54 -8.00
C THR A 200 -6.60 -9.74 -6.74
N GLN A 201 -6.65 -8.74 -5.85
CA GLN A 201 -7.48 -8.79 -4.65
C GLN A 201 -8.94 -9.05 -5.03
N PRO A 202 -9.69 -9.78 -4.19
CA PRO A 202 -10.99 -10.33 -4.59
C PRO A 202 -12.03 -9.26 -4.91
N TRP A 203 -11.88 -8.04 -4.38
CA TRP A 203 -12.74 -6.89 -4.64
C TRP A 203 -12.50 -6.17 -5.97
N TYR A 204 -11.52 -6.60 -6.76
CA TYR A 204 -11.18 -5.96 -8.03
C TYR A 204 -11.61 -6.75 -9.26
N PHE A 205 -11.93 -5.98 -10.30
CA PHE A 205 -11.85 -6.43 -11.68
C PHE A 205 -11.04 -5.41 -12.50
N CYS A 206 -10.37 -5.90 -13.54
CA CYS A 206 -9.40 -5.13 -14.32
C CYS A 206 -9.85 -5.01 -15.76
N ILE A 207 -9.73 -3.80 -16.30
CA ILE A 207 -9.74 -3.52 -17.73
C ILE A 207 -8.33 -2.98 -18.03
N PRO A 208 -7.67 -3.29 -19.16
CA PRO A 208 -6.28 -2.89 -19.37
C PRO A 208 -5.98 -1.41 -19.03
N GLY A 209 -5.16 -1.20 -18.00
CA GLY A 209 -4.78 0.14 -17.49
C GLY A 209 -5.76 0.77 -16.49
N GLU A 210 -6.81 0.06 -16.07
CA GLU A 210 -7.90 0.58 -15.23
C GLU A 210 -8.30 -0.44 -14.16
N MET A 211 -8.42 0.02 -12.91
CA MET A 211 -8.81 -0.83 -11.78
C MET A 211 -10.15 -0.39 -11.20
N TYR A 212 -11.07 -1.34 -11.07
CA TYR A 212 -12.43 -1.10 -10.63
C TYR A 212 -12.81 -1.98 -9.45
N ILE A 213 -13.62 -1.42 -8.54
CA ILE A 213 -14.22 -2.16 -7.44
C ILE A 213 -15.44 -2.93 -7.98
N LYS A 214 -15.47 -4.24 -7.74
CA LYS A 214 -16.61 -5.11 -8.05
C LYS A 214 -17.87 -4.67 -7.33
N LYS A 215 -19.02 -4.81 -7.99
CA LYS A 215 -20.30 -4.34 -7.44
C LYS A 215 -20.65 -4.98 -6.11
N GLU A 216 -20.45 -6.29 -5.99
CA GLU A 216 -20.74 -7.08 -4.79
C GLU A 216 -19.89 -6.68 -3.56
N TRP A 217 -18.75 -6.02 -3.78
CA TRP A 217 -17.82 -5.60 -2.72
C TRP A 217 -18.06 -4.18 -2.22
N GLU A 218 -18.83 -3.35 -2.92
CA GLU A 218 -19.03 -1.93 -2.58
C GLU A 218 -19.58 -1.71 -1.15
N ASN A 219 -20.38 -2.67 -0.65
CA ASN A 219 -20.98 -2.60 0.68
C ASN A 219 -20.12 -3.21 1.79
N LYS A 220 -18.98 -3.85 1.45
CA LYS A 220 -18.06 -4.38 2.46
C LYS A 220 -17.42 -3.22 3.25
N PRO A 221 -17.39 -3.28 4.59
CA PRO A 221 -16.93 -2.16 5.42
C PRO A 221 -15.54 -1.63 5.04
N LEU A 222 -14.54 -2.49 4.85
CA LEU A 222 -13.21 -2.09 4.39
C LEU A 222 -13.25 -1.31 3.07
N ILE A 223 -13.98 -1.84 2.09
CA ILE A 223 -14.07 -1.26 0.73
C ILE A 223 -14.75 0.12 0.80
N LYS A 224 -15.87 0.18 1.51
CA LYS A 224 -16.66 1.40 1.68
C LYS A 224 -15.90 2.54 2.34
N HIS A 225 -15.10 2.25 3.37
CA HIS A 225 -14.43 3.29 4.16
C HIS A 225 -13.01 3.61 3.72
N ILE A 226 -12.35 2.71 2.98
CA ILE A 226 -10.94 2.89 2.64
C ILE A 226 -10.73 3.01 1.12
N PHE A 227 -11.40 2.18 0.31
CA PHE A 227 -11.18 2.14 -1.15
C PHE A 227 -12.08 3.12 -1.91
N ILE A 228 -13.38 3.15 -1.60
CA ILE A 228 -14.34 4.04 -2.27
C ILE A 228 -13.94 5.52 -2.13
N PRO A 229 -13.48 6.03 -0.96
CA PRO A 229 -13.05 7.43 -0.85
C PRO A 229 -11.86 7.81 -1.75
N ASN A 230 -11.12 6.81 -2.26
CA ASN A 230 -9.97 6.97 -3.15
C ASN A 230 -10.33 6.70 -4.63
N SER A 231 -11.62 6.61 -4.93
CA SER A 231 -12.18 6.21 -6.21
C SER A 231 -13.17 7.25 -6.76
N LEU A 232 -13.40 7.22 -8.06
CA LEU A 232 -14.45 7.99 -8.73
C LEU A 232 -15.51 7.05 -9.28
N LEU A 233 -16.79 7.39 -9.09
CA LEU A 233 -17.90 6.64 -9.65
C LEU A 233 -18.09 7.04 -11.12
N VAL A 234 -17.78 6.12 -12.04
CA VAL A 234 -17.72 6.40 -13.47
C VAL A 234 -18.55 5.41 -14.29
N GLY A 235 -19.20 5.87 -15.35
CA GLY A 235 -19.85 5.00 -16.33
C GLY A 235 -18.87 4.46 -17.39
N PRO A 236 -19.26 3.47 -18.19
CA PRO A 236 -18.37 2.81 -19.14
C PRO A 236 -17.81 3.75 -20.22
N LYS A 237 -18.49 4.87 -20.51
CA LYS A 237 -18.08 5.84 -21.55
C LYS A 237 -17.17 6.95 -21.02
N HIS A 238 -16.84 6.97 -19.73
CA HIS A 238 -16.03 8.04 -19.14
C HIS A 238 -14.67 8.19 -19.85
N LYS A 239 -14.14 9.41 -19.88
CA LYS A 239 -12.83 9.73 -20.46
C LYS A 239 -11.96 10.42 -19.41
N VAL A 240 -10.73 9.94 -19.28
CA VAL A 240 -9.71 10.62 -18.48
C VAL A 240 -9.09 11.70 -19.37
N GLU A 241 -9.40 12.95 -19.08
CA GLU A 241 -8.91 14.10 -19.86
C GLU A 241 -7.55 14.57 -19.35
N SER A 242 -7.31 14.46 -18.04
CA SER A 242 -6.02 14.74 -17.43
C SER A 242 -5.86 13.95 -16.12
N ILE A 243 -4.62 13.65 -15.77
CA ILE A 243 -4.24 13.03 -14.48
C ILE A 243 -3.33 13.98 -13.69
N ILE A 244 -2.44 14.70 -14.37
CA ILE A 244 -1.44 15.59 -13.77
C ILE A 244 -1.61 17.00 -14.37
N PRO A 245 -1.69 18.08 -13.54
CA PRO A 245 -1.57 18.08 -12.09
C PRO A 245 -2.83 17.67 -11.33
N ASN A 246 -3.99 17.65 -12.01
CA ASN A 246 -5.29 17.32 -11.42
C ASN A 246 -5.97 16.23 -12.24
N ILE A 247 -6.70 15.36 -11.55
CA ILE A 247 -7.50 14.30 -12.18
C ILE A 247 -8.79 14.93 -12.71
N VAL A 248 -8.95 14.93 -14.04
CA VAL A 248 -10.13 15.40 -14.74
C VAL A 248 -10.74 14.23 -15.49
N VAL A 249 -11.94 13.84 -15.07
CA VAL A 249 -12.71 12.76 -15.69
C VAL A 249 -14.00 13.33 -16.24
N ASN A 250 -14.19 13.18 -17.54
CA ASN A 250 -15.43 13.50 -18.22
C ASN A 250 -16.32 12.26 -18.26
N ASP A 251 -17.41 12.31 -17.50
CA ASP A 251 -18.43 11.26 -17.43
C ASP A 251 -19.84 11.82 -17.68
N GLN A 252 -19.93 12.92 -18.44
CA GLN A 252 -21.20 13.59 -18.79
C GLN A 252 -21.88 12.90 -19.98
N PHE A 253 -22.09 11.59 -19.87
CA PHE A 253 -22.82 10.80 -20.84
C PHE A 253 -24.16 10.37 -20.28
N GLU A 254 -25.16 10.24 -21.14
CA GLU A 254 -26.43 9.63 -20.75
C GLU A 254 -26.23 8.12 -20.55
N TYR A 255 -26.61 7.67 -19.36
CA TYR A 255 -26.59 6.27 -18.94
C TYR A 255 -28.01 5.84 -18.60
N SER A 256 -28.36 4.60 -18.94
CA SER A 256 -29.58 4.00 -18.41
C SER A 256 -29.48 3.87 -16.89
N ASN A 257 -30.64 3.88 -16.23
CA ASN A 257 -30.75 3.58 -14.81
C ASN A 257 -30.63 2.09 -14.50
N ASP A 258 -30.49 1.24 -15.52
CA ASP A 258 -30.34 -0.19 -15.35
C ASP A 258 -29.08 -0.55 -14.54
N GLU A 259 -29.25 -1.56 -13.68
CA GLU A 259 -28.14 -2.23 -13.04
C GLU A 259 -27.55 -3.23 -14.04
N ILE A 260 -26.22 -3.21 -14.16
CA ILE A 260 -25.47 -4.07 -15.09
C ILE A 260 -24.45 -4.86 -14.29
N SER A 261 -24.05 -6.03 -14.79
CA SER A 261 -22.98 -6.84 -14.18
C SER A 261 -21.59 -6.22 -14.41
N ASP A 262 -20.57 -6.75 -13.73
CA ASP A 262 -19.18 -6.30 -13.92
C ASP A 262 -18.67 -6.70 -15.33
N GLU A 263 -19.11 -7.85 -15.85
CA GLU A 263 -18.81 -8.31 -17.21
C GLU A 263 -19.47 -7.43 -18.27
N GLU A 264 -20.72 -7.04 -18.06
CA GLU A 264 -21.43 -6.11 -18.94
C GLU A 264 -20.77 -4.73 -18.94
N TYR A 265 -20.30 -4.25 -17.79
CA TYR A 265 -19.53 -3.01 -17.70
C TYR A 265 -18.25 -3.10 -18.56
N CYS A 266 -17.51 -4.21 -18.46
CA CYS A 266 -16.31 -4.44 -19.28
C CYS A 266 -16.64 -4.43 -20.78
N ALA A 267 -17.66 -5.17 -21.20
CA ALA A 267 -18.07 -5.23 -22.61
C ALA A 267 -18.52 -3.88 -23.18
N LEU A 268 -19.04 -2.98 -22.34
CA LEU A 268 -19.40 -1.61 -22.72
C LEU A 268 -18.20 -0.65 -22.73
N ARG A 269 -17.14 -0.93 -21.95
CA ARG A 269 -15.93 -0.12 -21.86
C ARG A 269 -14.95 -0.37 -23.01
N GLU A 270 -14.93 -1.58 -23.54
CA GLU A 270 -14.06 -1.98 -24.67
C GLU A 270 -14.56 -1.48 -26.04
N LYS A 271 -15.78 -0.93 -26.11
CA LYS A 271 -16.38 -0.36 -27.32
C LYS A 271 -16.14 1.14 -27.42
#